data_AF-A0A7Y2RBW9-F1
#
_entry.id   AF-A0A7Y2RBW9-F1
#
_cell.length_a   1.000
_cell.length_b   1.000
_cell.length_c   1.000
_cell.angle_alpha   90.00
_cell.angle_beta   90.00
_cell.angle_gamma   90.00
#
_symmetry.space_group_name_H-M   'P 1'
#
loop_
_entity.id
_entity.type
_entity.pdbx_description
1 polymer ?
#
loop_
_entity_poly.entity_id
_entity_poly.type
_entity_poly.pdbx_seq_one_letter_code
_entity_poly.pdbx_strand_id
1 'polypeptide(L)'
;MGILDWLFGGSSTVQAPTTVSPLSSRWESTENGNPSTIYRNRRITVFEQDRGWKFCVAKIEGDDNPYFSEVYETADAAKYEAFAYFGGQPSTYQTRSEISRKSRADVSVGYIAETERLYRDLTAKLVDPELTVTELRKIERKVEGQVKRASWQLTQYYRDGVRRSAIDTAERLEPLFEALSADVAQRIEEAKARPRRRKPAPTDTTE
;
A
#
# COMPACT_ATOMS: atom_id res chain seq x y z
N MET A 1 18.24 36.06 -49.34
CA MET A 1 18.52 36.01 -47.89
C MET A 1 17.24 35.56 -47.22
N GLY A 2 17.13 34.25 -46.97
CA GLY A 2 15.88 33.61 -46.56
C GLY A 2 15.64 33.74 -45.07
N ILE A 3 14.37 33.77 -44.69
CA ILE A 3 13.87 33.87 -43.30
C ILE A 3 14.17 32.58 -42.49
N LEU A 4 14.86 31.60 -43.09
CA LEU A 4 15.16 30.28 -42.54
C LEU A 4 16.60 30.14 -42.00
N ASP A 5 17.49 31.10 -42.22
CA ASP A 5 18.86 31.08 -41.65
C ASP A 5 18.90 31.34 -40.13
N TRP A 6 17.78 31.70 -39.52
CA TRP A 6 17.62 31.82 -38.06
C TRP A 6 17.30 30.48 -37.38
N LEU A 7 16.86 29.46 -38.14
CA LEU A 7 16.42 28.17 -37.59
C LEU A 7 17.53 27.12 -37.52
N PHE A 8 18.67 27.33 -38.15
CA PHE A 8 19.82 26.41 -38.11
C PHE A 8 21.13 27.17 -37.86
N GLY A 9 21.14 27.91 -36.74
CA GLY A 9 22.30 28.65 -36.26
C GLY A 9 23.59 27.84 -36.36
N GLY A 10 24.49 28.35 -37.20
CA GLY A 10 25.80 27.79 -37.48
C GLY A 10 26.68 27.68 -36.24
N SER A 11 27.60 26.73 -36.35
CA SER A 11 28.63 26.36 -35.38
C SER A 11 29.31 27.57 -34.73
N SER A 12 28.83 27.92 -33.55
CA SER A 12 29.65 28.57 -32.52
C SER A 12 30.02 27.49 -31.53
N THR A 13 31.31 27.30 -31.29
CA THR A 13 31.88 26.40 -30.30
C THR A 13 31.43 26.86 -28.91
N VAL A 14 30.21 26.49 -28.54
CA VAL A 14 29.68 26.65 -27.19
C VAL A 14 30.47 25.68 -26.33
N GLN A 15 31.43 26.22 -25.57
CA GLN A 15 31.94 25.54 -24.39
C GLN A 15 30.72 25.01 -23.64
N ALA A 16 30.65 23.69 -23.53
CA ALA A 16 29.63 23.04 -22.73
C ALA A 16 29.58 23.78 -21.37
N PRO A 17 28.39 24.20 -20.91
CA PRO A 17 28.28 24.73 -19.56
C PRO A 17 28.92 23.67 -18.67
N THR A 18 29.98 24.08 -17.97
CA THR A 18 30.67 23.22 -17.03
C THR A 18 29.61 22.74 -16.08
N THR A 19 29.20 21.48 -16.26
CA THR A 19 28.35 20.76 -15.35
C THR A 19 29.15 20.74 -14.06
N VAL A 20 28.91 21.71 -13.19
CA VAL A 20 29.29 21.63 -11.79
C VAL A 20 28.46 20.49 -11.25
N SER A 21 28.98 19.26 -11.40
CA SER A 21 28.55 18.12 -10.63
C SER A 21 28.61 18.55 -9.17
N PRO A 22 27.49 18.62 -8.43
CA PRO A 22 27.51 18.97 -7.02
C PRO A 22 28.13 17.83 -6.15
N LEU A 23 28.60 16.76 -6.78
CA LEU A 23 29.07 15.51 -6.19
C LEU A 23 30.55 15.49 -5.78
N SER A 24 31.26 16.63 -5.78
CA SER A 24 32.64 16.70 -5.27
C SER A 24 32.75 17.16 -3.80
N SER A 25 31.63 17.19 -3.07
CA SER A 25 31.69 17.31 -1.61
C SER A 25 32.27 16.02 -1.03
N ARG A 26 33.54 16.07 -0.63
CA ARG A 26 34.27 14.95 -0.01
C ARG A 26 33.50 14.51 1.23
N TRP A 27 32.90 13.33 1.17
CA TRP A 27 32.36 12.66 2.34
C TRP A 27 33.52 12.11 3.15
N GLU A 28 33.61 12.49 4.41
CA GLU A 28 34.59 12.03 5.39
C GLU A 28 33.91 11.09 6.37
N SER A 29 34.57 9.99 6.69
CA SER A 29 34.07 9.08 7.73
C SER A 29 34.30 9.72 9.10
N THR A 30 33.24 9.84 9.89
CA THR A 30 33.33 10.21 11.31
C THR A 30 34.04 9.13 12.12
N GLU A 31 34.36 9.41 13.38
CA GLU A 31 34.94 8.45 14.32
C GLU A 31 34.12 7.15 14.45
N ASN A 32 32.81 7.24 14.25
CA ASN A 32 31.89 6.10 14.28
C ASN A 32 31.75 5.40 12.90
N GLY A 33 32.56 5.77 11.90
CA GLY A 33 32.52 5.22 10.55
C GLY A 33 31.42 5.76 9.64
N ASN A 34 30.54 6.63 10.16
CA ASN A 34 29.43 7.20 9.40
C ASN A 34 29.93 8.26 8.41
N PRO A 35 29.52 8.22 7.12
CA PRO A 35 29.82 9.28 6.16
C PRO A 35 29.26 10.62 6.63
N SER A 36 30.10 11.65 6.64
CA SER A 36 29.72 13.01 7.00
C SER A 36 30.37 14.03 6.08
N THR A 37 29.77 15.20 5.97
CA THR A 37 30.38 16.33 5.27
C THR A 37 29.91 17.64 5.90
N ILE A 38 30.69 18.69 5.69
CA ILE A 38 30.31 20.04 6.11
C ILE A 38 29.91 20.81 4.85
N TYR A 39 28.69 21.31 4.84
CA TYR A 39 28.16 22.09 3.73
C TYR A 39 27.47 23.35 4.26
N ARG A 40 27.92 24.54 3.82
CA ARG A 40 27.35 25.86 4.17
C ARG A 40 27.03 26.02 5.67
N ASN A 41 28.03 25.77 6.53
CA ASN A 41 27.94 25.86 7.99
C ASN A 41 26.98 24.86 8.66
N ARG A 42 26.70 23.73 8.00
CA ARG A 42 25.93 22.62 8.54
C ARG A 42 26.73 21.34 8.40
N ARG A 43 26.64 20.49 9.42
CA ARG A 43 27.12 19.12 9.37
C ARG A 43 26.00 18.24 8.83
N ILE A 44 26.31 17.50 7.78
CA ILE A 44 25.44 16.46 7.23
C ILE A 44 26.08 15.12 7.58
N THR A 45 25.33 14.23 8.22
CA THR A 45 25.79 12.88 8.57
C THR A 45 24.82 11.85 8.04
N VAL A 46 25.32 10.83 7.35
CA VAL A 46 24.54 9.70 6.85
C VAL A 46 24.89 8.47 7.68
N PHE A 47 23.89 7.73 8.14
CA PHE A 47 24.09 6.59 9.03
C PHE A 47 23.04 5.51 8.79
N GLU A 48 23.40 4.28 9.13
CA GLU A 48 22.50 3.14 9.03
C GLU A 48 21.52 3.11 10.22
N GLN A 49 20.24 2.96 9.94
CA GLN A 49 19.19 2.77 10.94
C GLN A 49 18.02 1.98 10.33
N ASP A 50 17.39 1.10 11.13
CA ASP A 50 16.19 0.34 10.73
C ASP A 50 16.36 -0.46 9.42
N ARG A 51 17.56 -1.01 9.19
CA ARG A 51 17.96 -1.73 7.96
C ARG A 51 17.89 -0.87 6.70
N GLY A 52 18.14 0.43 6.83
CA GLY A 52 18.32 1.36 5.73
C GLY A 52 19.17 2.53 6.18
N TRP A 53 19.11 3.63 5.45
CA TRP A 53 20.01 4.77 5.64
C TRP A 53 19.23 6.05 5.88
N LYS A 54 19.63 6.80 6.91
CA LYS A 54 19.10 8.13 7.21
C LYS A 54 20.19 9.17 7.05
N PHE A 55 19.79 10.41 6.88
CA PHE A 55 20.67 11.55 7.02
C PHE A 55 20.20 12.47 8.14
N CYS A 56 21.16 13.09 8.80
CA CYS A 56 20.97 14.15 9.78
C CYS A 56 21.59 15.43 9.25
N VAL A 57 20.90 16.55 9.41
CA VAL A 57 21.43 17.89 9.11
C VAL A 57 21.40 18.70 10.40
N ALA A 58 22.58 19.10 10.87
CA ALA A 58 22.76 19.85 12.10
C ALA A 58 23.63 21.11 11.90
N LYS A 59 23.50 22.13 12.76
CA LYS A 59 24.52 23.19 12.89
C LYS A 59 25.81 22.59 13.44
N ILE A 60 26.94 23.19 13.07
CA ILE A 60 28.26 22.78 13.56
C ILE A 60 28.37 23.02 15.07
N GLU A 61 27.76 24.10 15.57
CA GLU A 61 27.77 24.48 16.99
C GLU A 61 26.35 24.82 17.47
N GLY A 62 26.04 24.40 18.70
CA GLY A 62 24.80 24.79 19.41
C GLY A 62 23.51 24.42 18.67
N ASP A 63 23.43 23.22 18.08
CA ASP A 63 22.18 22.77 17.48
C ASP A 63 21.28 22.04 18.48
N ASP A 64 20.24 22.73 18.92
CA ASP A 64 19.23 22.14 19.81
C ASP A 64 18.15 21.37 19.02
N ASN A 65 18.13 21.47 17.69
CA ASN A 65 17.09 20.84 16.87
C ASN A 65 17.61 20.35 15.50
N PRO A 66 18.43 19.28 15.49
CA PRO A 66 18.88 18.65 14.26
C PRO A 66 17.71 18.02 13.49
N TYR A 67 17.73 18.13 12.16
CA TYR A 67 16.77 17.46 11.30
C TYR A 67 17.21 16.02 11.03
N PHE A 68 16.27 15.09 11.11
CA PHE A 68 16.46 13.69 10.73
C PHE A 68 15.53 13.31 9.59
N SER A 69 16.07 12.70 8.54
CA SER A 69 15.27 12.19 7.44
C SER A 69 14.52 10.91 7.81
N GLU A 70 13.57 10.55 6.97
CA GLU A 70 13.07 9.17 6.86
C GLU A 70 14.16 8.22 6.33
N VAL A 71 13.89 6.91 6.41
CA VAL A 71 14.85 5.86 6.01
C VAL A 71 14.81 5.63 4.49
N TYR A 72 15.98 5.60 3.87
CA TYR A 72 16.22 5.24 2.47
C TYR A 72 16.81 3.83 2.33
N GLU A 73 16.73 3.25 1.13
CA GLU A 73 17.25 1.90 0.87
C GLU A 73 18.78 1.85 0.87
N THR A 74 19.43 2.88 0.33
CA THR A 74 20.89 2.90 0.11
C THR A 74 21.53 4.14 0.70
N ALA A 75 22.80 4.02 1.07
CA ALA A 75 23.61 5.14 1.55
C ALA A 75 23.66 6.28 0.52
N ASP A 76 23.78 5.95 -0.77
CA ASP A 76 23.89 6.96 -1.83
C ASP A 76 22.59 7.71 -2.06
N ALA A 77 21.42 7.05 -1.91
CA ALA A 77 20.13 7.73 -1.90
C ALA A 77 20.04 8.73 -0.72
N ALA A 78 20.42 8.31 0.48
CA ALA A 78 20.43 9.19 1.66
C ALA A 78 21.39 10.38 1.49
N LYS A 79 22.59 10.17 0.92
CA LYS A 79 23.55 11.24 0.62
C LYS A 79 22.99 12.23 -0.40
N TYR A 80 22.40 11.74 -1.48
CA TYR A 80 21.80 12.60 -2.50
C TYR A 80 20.67 13.44 -1.91
N GLU A 81 19.75 12.81 -1.18
CA GLU A 81 18.61 13.47 -0.57
C GLU A 81 19.01 14.47 0.51
N ALA A 82 20.12 14.24 1.21
CA ALA A 82 20.64 15.21 2.16
C ALA A 82 21.02 16.55 1.48
N PHE A 83 21.63 16.49 0.30
CA PHE A 83 21.93 17.68 -0.49
C PHE A 83 20.67 18.28 -1.12
N ALA A 84 19.76 17.45 -1.62
CA ALA A 84 18.50 17.92 -2.21
C ALA A 84 17.66 18.69 -1.18
N TYR A 85 17.48 18.12 0.02
CA TYR A 85 16.80 18.74 1.15
C TYR A 85 17.42 20.10 1.51
N PHE A 86 18.75 20.15 1.64
CA PHE A 86 19.46 21.39 1.97
C PHE A 86 19.37 22.44 0.86
N GLY A 87 19.37 22.00 -0.41
CA GLY A 87 19.26 22.84 -1.60
C GLY A 87 17.83 23.26 -1.97
N GLY A 88 16.82 22.87 -1.17
CA GLY A 88 15.41 23.12 -1.47
C GLY A 88 14.91 22.45 -2.75
N GLN A 89 15.59 21.38 -3.17
CA GLN A 89 15.22 20.61 -4.36
C GLN A 89 14.13 19.58 -4.00
N PRO A 90 13.27 19.21 -4.95
CA PRO A 90 12.32 18.12 -4.75
C PRO A 90 13.04 16.79 -4.52
N SER A 91 12.43 15.92 -3.71
CA SER A 91 12.91 14.55 -3.46
C SER A 91 12.93 13.74 -4.76
N THR A 92 14.02 13.05 -5.03
CA THR A 92 14.19 12.17 -6.19
C THR A 92 14.01 10.70 -5.82
N TYR A 93 14.54 10.30 -4.65
CA TYR A 93 14.46 8.94 -4.13
C TYR A 93 13.26 8.78 -3.20
N GLN A 94 12.65 7.60 -3.27
CA GLN A 94 11.58 7.22 -2.35
C GLN A 94 12.17 6.67 -1.05
N THR A 95 11.53 7.02 0.04
CA THR A 95 11.80 6.45 1.36
C THR A 95 11.27 5.02 1.44
N ARG A 96 11.83 4.20 2.33
CA ARG A 96 11.32 2.85 2.63
C ARG A 96 9.87 2.87 3.09
N SER A 97 9.46 3.93 3.81
CA SER A 97 8.08 4.10 4.25
C SER A 97 7.12 4.25 3.07
N GLU A 98 7.50 5.04 2.05
CA GLU A 98 6.73 5.21 0.81
C GLU A 98 6.69 3.93 -0.02
N ILE A 99 7.83 3.26 -0.18
CA ILE A 99 7.91 1.97 -0.89
C ILE A 99 7.01 0.94 -0.20
N SER A 100 7.09 0.84 1.13
CA SER A 100 6.28 -0.08 1.93
C SER A 100 4.79 0.27 1.83
N ARG A 101 4.44 1.55 1.87
CA ARG A 101 3.06 2.02 1.71
C ARG A 101 2.50 1.64 0.35
N LYS A 102 3.26 1.86 -0.74
CA LYS A 102 2.87 1.47 -2.09
C LYS A 102 2.68 -0.04 -2.20
N SER A 103 3.59 -0.83 -1.64
CA SER A 103 3.47 -2.29 -1.62
C SER A 103 2.22 -2.76 -0.86
N ARG A 104 1.92 -2.18 0.32
CA ARG A 104 0.69 -2.47 1.06
C ARG A 104 -0.57 -2.04 0.30
N ALA A 105 -0.52 -0.92 -0.42
CA ALA A 105 -1.62 -0.48 -1.26
C ALA A 105 -1.91 -1.50 -2.38
N ASP A 106 -0.87 -1.98 -3.07
CA ASP A 106 -1.01 -2.98 -4.14
C ASP A 106 -1.56 -4.32 -3.60
N VAL A 107 -1.06 -4.77 -2.45
CA VAL A 107 -1.58 -5.97 -1.76
C VAL A 107 -3.05 -5.79 -1.36
N SER A 108 -3.42 -4.61 -0.85
CA SER A 108 -4.79 -4.29 -0.47
C SER A 108 -5.75 -4.34 -1.66
N VAL A 109 -5.33 -3.88 -2.84
CA VAL A 109 -6.12 -4.03 -4.07
C VAL A 109 -6.41 -5.49 -4.38
N GLY A 110 -5.42 -6.38 -4.22
CA GLY A 110 -5.60 -7.83 -4.36
C GLY A 110 -6.65 -8.39 -3.41
N TYR A 111 -6.61 -8.00 -2.14
CA TYR A 111 -7.60 -8.43 -1.15
C TYR A 111 -9.02 -7.92 -1.46
N ILE A 112 -9.17 -6.69 -1.94
CA ILE A 112 -10.48 -6.15 -2.32
C ILE A 112 -11.08 -6.97 -3.47
N ALA A 113 -10.28 -7.30 -4.49
CA ALA A 113 -10.72 -8.14 -5.60
C ALA A 113 -11.10 -9.55 -5.16
N GLU A 114 -10.34 -10.15 -4.24
CA GLU A 114 -10.66 -11.45 -3.66
C GLU A 114 -11.97 -11.42 -2.85
N THR A 115 -12.18 -10.36 -2.06
CA THR A 115 -13.41 -10.16 -1.30
C THR A 115 -14.62 -9.98 -2.21
N GLU A 116 -14.48 -9.28 -3.34
CA GLU A 116 -15.52 -9.18 -4.36
C GLU A 116 -15.84 -10.57 -4.97
N ARG A 117 -14.81 -11.36 -5.28
CA ARG A 117 -15.02 -12.73 -5.79
C ARG A 117 -15.74 -13.59 -4.75
N LEU A 118 -15.33 -13.51 -3.48
CA LEU A 118 -15.97 -14.23 -2.39
C LEU A 118 -17.46 -13.85 -2.28
N TYR A 119 -17.79 -12.56 -2.36
CA TYR A 119 -19.18 -12.11 -2.35
C TYR A 119 -20.00 -12.78 -3.47
N ARG A 120 -19.49 -12.76 -4.70
CA ARG A 120 -20.14 -13.40 -5.86
C ARG A 120 -20.29 -14.91 -5.65
N ASP A 121 -19.25 -15.59 -5.18
CA ASP A 121 -19.27 -17.04 -4.94
C ASP A 121 -20.28 -17.44 -3.86
N LEU A 122 -20.39 -16.65 -2.77
CA LEU A 122 -21.35 -16.92 -1.70
C LEU A 122 -22.79 -16.64 -2.16
N THR A 123 -23.00 -15.54 -2.89
CA THR A 123 -24.30 -15.20 -3.48
C THR A 123 -24.76 -16.30 -4.43
N ALA A 124 -23.88 -16.76 -5.34
CA ALA A 124 -24.19 -17.83 -6.28
C ALA A 124 -24.54 -19.15 -5.56
N LYS A 125 -23.84 -19.48 -4.47
CA LYS A 125 -24.17 -20.66 -3.65
C LYS A 125 -25.54 -20.53 -3.00
N LEU A 126 -25.90 -19.35 -2.51
CA LEU A 126 -27.15 -19.15 -1.78
C LEU A 126 -28.41 -19.34 -2.66
N VAL A 127 -28.26 -19.24 -3.98
CA VAL A 127 -29.33 -19.51 -4.97
C VAL A 127 -29.79 -20.97 -4.91
N ASP A 128 -28.93 -21.91 -4.50
CA ASP A 128 -29.30 -23.33 -4.43
C ASP A 128 -30.35 -23.56 -3.32
N PRO A 129 -31.60 -23.98 -3.67
CA PRO A 129 -32.67 -24.20 -2.71
C PRO A 129 -32.40 -25.40 -1.78
N GLU A 130 -31.52 -26.33 -2.16
CA GLU A 130 -31.28 -27.60 -1.46
C GLU A 130 -30.13 -27.54 -0.44
N LEU A 131 -29.55 -26.36 -0.20
CA LEU A 131 -28.53 -26.20 0.84
C LEU A 131 -29.02 -26.66 2.21
N THR A 132 -28.19 -27.49 2.86
CA THR A 132 -28.47 -27.94 4.22
C THR A 132 -28.23 -26.82 5.23
N VAL A 133 -28.87 -26.90 6.40
CA VAL A 133 -28.64 -25.96 7.52
C VAL A 133 -27.15 -25.86 7.87
N THR A 134 -26.42 -26.98 7.84
CA THR A 134 -24.99 -27.01 8.14
C THR A 134 -24.16 -26.21 7.12
N GLU A 135 -24.52 -26.29 5.84
CA GLU A 135 -23.84 -25.53 4.79
C GLU A 135 -24.17 -24.04 4.87
N LEU A 136 -25.43 -23.69 5.13
CA LEU A 136 -25.84 -22.31 5.36
C LEU A 136 -25.11 -21.69 6.56
N ARG A 137 -24.93 -22.43 7.67
CA ARG A 137 -24.12 -21.99 8.81
C ARG A 137 -22.64 -21.77 8.47
N LYS A 138 -22.09 -22.49 7.48
CA LYS A 138 -20.72 -22.23 7.00
C LYS A 138 -20.65 -20.93 6.19
N ILE A 139 -21.68 -20.64 5.39
CA ILE A 139 -21.81 -19.39 4.65
C ILE A 139 -21.94 -18.22 5.63
N GLU A 140 -22.84 -18.32 6.61
CA GLU A 140 -23.07 -17.32 7.66
C GLU A 140 -21.76 -16.90 8.35
N ARG A 141 -20.97 -17.86 8.83
CA ARG A 141 -19.68 -17.58 9.48
C ARG A 141 -18.69 -16.83 8.57
N LYS A 142 -18.70 -17.12 7.27
CA LYS A 142 -17.84 -16.42 6.30
C LYS A 142 -18.31 -14.98 6.11
N VAL A 143 -19.62 -14.78 5.99
CA VAL A 143 -20.23 -13.45 5.84
C VAL A 143 -20.00 -12.60 7.09
N GLU A 144 -20.30 -13.12 8.29
CA GLU A 144 -20.04 -12.43 9.56
C GLU A 144 -18.57 -12.02 9.71
N GLY A 145 -17.67 -12.90 9.28
CA GLY A 145 -16.23 -12.62 9.28
C GLY A 145 -15.85 -11.46 8.36
N GLN A 146 -16.57 -11.22 7.27
CA GLN A 146 -16.34 -10.06 6.40
C GLN A 146 -16.96 -8.79 6.97
N VAL A 147 -18.21 -8.85 7.44
CA VAL A 147 -18.91 -7.70 8.05
C VAL A 147 -18.09 -7.13 9.22
N LYS A 148 -17.55 -7.97 10.11
CA LYS A 148 -16.72 -7.52 11.24
C LYS A 148 -15.44 -6.81 10.85
N ARG A 149 -14.88 -7.10 9.67
CA ARG A 149 -13.58 -6.58 9.22
C ARG A 149 -13.71 -5.36 8.31
N ALA A 150 -14.85 -5.18 7.64
CA ALA A 150 -15.05 -4.18 6.59
C ALA A 150 -14.68 -2.75 7.03
N SER A 151 -15.24 -2.27 8.14
CA SER A 151 -15.02 -0.89 8.62
C SER A 151 -13.56 -0.58 9.00
N TRP A 152 -12.88 -1.51 9.68
CA TRP A 152 -11.46 -1.34 10.01
C TRP A 152 -10.57 -1.43 8.76
N GLN A 153 -10.87 -2.34 7.84
CA GLN A 153 -10.12 -2.47 6.59
C GLN A 153 -10.23 -1.22 5.73
N LEU A 154 -11.42 -0.62 5.65
CA LEU A 154 -11.63 0.62 4.92
C LEU A 154 -10.73 1.75 5.43
N THR A 155 -10.63 1.90 6.76
CA THR A 155 -9.73 2.87 7.39
C THR A 155 -8.27 2.61 7.02
N GLN A 156 -7.82 1.35 6.98
CA GLN A 156 -6.46 1.01 6.56
C GLN A 156 -6.22 1.33 5.08
N TYR A 157 -7.20 1.09 4.20
CA TYR A 157 -7.06 1.39 2.77
C TYR A 157 -6.85 2.88 2.51
N TYR A 158 -7.55 3.76 3.24
CA TYR A 158 -7.30 5.19 3.19
C TYR A 158 -5.89 5.55 3.68
N ARG A 159 -5.44 4.93 4.78
CA ARG A 159 -4.09 5.17 5.34
C ARG A 159 -2.97 4.72 4.41
N ASP A 160 -3.13 3.59 3.75
CA ASP A 160 -2.14 3.05 2.82
C ASP A 160 -2.20 3.72 1.44
N GLY A 161 -3.15 4.62 1.19
CA GLY A 161 -3.24 5.34 -0.09
C GLY A 161 -3.67 4.44 -1.24
N VAL A 162 -4.55 3.48 -0.97
CA VAL A 162 -5.17 2.63 -2.00
C VAL A 162 -5.90 3.49 -3.03
N ARG A 163 -5.90 3.07 -4.29
CA ARG A 163 -6.56 3.80 -5.38
C ARG A 163 -8.06 3.96 -5.11
N ARG A 164 -8.61 5.14 -5.44
CA ARG A 164 -10.01 5.49 -5.15
C ARG A 164 -11.02 4.45 -5.68
N SER A 165 -10.84 3.96 -6.90
CA SER A 165 -11.74 2.94 -7.49
C SER A 165 -11.79 1.63 -6.71
N ALA A 166 -10.69 1.22 -6.08
CA ALA A 166 -10.65 0.04 -5.22
C ALA A 166 -11.32 0.33 -3.87
N ILE A 167 -11.11 1.53 -3.30
CA ILE A 167 -11.83 1.97 -2.10
C ILE A 167 -13.34 2.00 -2.34
N ASP A 168 -13.80 2.59 -3.45
CA ASP A 168 -15.23 2.63 -3.81
C ASP A 168 -15.81 1.21 -3.95
N THR A 169 -15.00 0.25 -4.41
CA THR A 169 -15.40 -1.16 -4.48
C THR A 169 -15.55 -1.77 -3.08
N ALA A 170 -14.61 -1.49 -2.17
CA ALA A 170 -14.69 -1.94 -0.78
C ALA A 170 -15.89 -1.33 -0.04
N GLU A 171 -16.12 -0.02 -0.21
CA GLU A 171 -17.27 0.70 0.36
C GLU A 171 -18.60 0.11 -0.13
N ARG A 172 -18.68 -0.28 -1.40
CA ARG A 172 -19.87 -0.95 -1.95
C ARG A 172 -20.06 -2.36 -1.38
N LEU A 173 -18.98 -3.09 -1.08
CA LEU A 173 -19.06 -4.47 -0.59
C LEU A 173 -19.59 -4.57 0.85
N GLU A 174 -19.34 -3.57 1.69
CA GLU A 174 -19.79 -3.56 3.09
C GLU A 174 -21.32 -3.74 3.23
N PRO A 175 -22.19 -2.88 2.67
CA PRO A 175 -23.63 -3.05 2.76
C PRO A 175 -24.13 -4.30 2.01
N LEU A 176 -23.38 -4.77 1.00
CA LEU A 176 -23.72 -6.02 0.30
C LEU A 176 -23.51 -7.26 1.19
N PHE A 177 -22.43 -7.29 1.97
CA PHE A 177 -22.23 -8.37 2.95
C PHE A 177 -23.22 -8.30 4.11
N GLU A 178 -23.63 -7.11 4.54
CA GLU A 178 -24.70 -6.95 5.54
C GLU A 178 -26.04 -7.51 5.02
N ALA A 179 -26.42 -7.14 3.80
CA ALA A 179 -27.63 -7.68 3.16
C ALA A 179 -27.55 -9.20 2.99
N LEU A 180 -26.42 -9.72 2.50
CA LEU A 180 -26.20 -11.16 2.37
C LEU A 180 -26.28 -11.88 3.72
N SER A 181 -25.85 -11.24 4.81
CA SER A 181 -25.99 -11.81 6.16
C SER A 181 -27.45 -12.01 6.55
N ALA A 182 -28.31 -11.04 6.22
CA ALA A 182 -29.75 -11.13 6.47
C ALA A 182 -30.39 -12.24 5.61
N ASP A 183 -30.02 -12.33 4.33
CA ASP A 183 -30.54 -13.36 3.42
C ASP A 183 -30.16 -14.77 3.88
N VAL A 184 -28.91 -14.97 4.34
CA VAL A 184 -28.45 -16.25 4.87
C VAL A 184 -29.23 -16.62 6.14
N ALA A 185 -29.46 -15.67 7.04
CA ALA A 185 -30.24 -15.89 8.24
C ALA A 185 -31.68 -16.33 7.90
N GLN A 186 -32.32 -15.67 6.93
CA GLN A 186 -33.64 -16.05 6.44
C GLN A 186 -33.65 -17.47 5.86
N ARG A 187 -32.69 -17.81 4.98
CA ARG A 187 -32.57 -19.14 4.36
C ARG A 187 -32.37 -20.24 5.40
N ILE A 188 -31.67 -19.96 6.51
CA ILE A 188 -31.51 -20.90 7.62
C ILE A 188 -32.86 -21.19 8.28
N GLU A 189 -33.68 -20.17 8.54
CA GLU A 189 -35.00 -20.37 9.14
C GLU A 189 -35.95 -21.14 8.21
N GLU A 190 -35.92 -20.84 6.91
CA GLU A 190 -36.67 -21.61 5.89
C GLU A 190 -36.24 -23.08 5.86
N ALA A 191 -34.92 -23.34 5.89
CA ALA A 191 -34.38 -24.70 5.89
C ALA A 191 -34.72 -25.47 7.17
N LYS A 192 -34.80 -24.80 8.33
CA LYS A 192 -35.26 -25.40 9.59
C LYS A 192 -36.76 -25.71 9.58
N ALA A 193 -37.57 -24.87 8.93
CA ALA A 193 -39.01 -25.05 8.83
C ALA A 193 -39.41 -26.15 7.82
N ARG A 194 -38.50 -26.54 6.91
CA ARG A 194 -38.77 -27.56 5.89
C ARG A 194 -39.04 -28.93 6.56
N PRO A 195 -40.17 -29.60 6.23
CA PRO A 195 -40.48 -30.91 6.80
C PRO A 195 -39.37 -31.91 6.49
N ARG A 196 -38.86 -32.61 7.52
CA ARG A 196 -37.92 -33.72 7.30
C ARG A 196 -38.61 -34.74 6.41
N ARG A 197 -38.01 -35.03 5.23
CA ARG A 197 -38.43 -36.18 4.41
C ARG A 197 -38.45 -37.41 5.31
N ARG A 198 -39.65 -37.90 5.64
CA ARG A 198 -39.82 -39.13 6.41
C ARG A 198 -39.19 -40.26 5.58
N LYS A 199 -38.24 -40.96 6.18
CA LYS A 199 -37.69 -42.19 5.62
C LYS A 199 -38.86 -43.16 5.42
N PRO A 200 -39.05 -43.79 4.25
CA PRO A 200 -40.06 -44.82 4.09
C PRO A 200 -39.84 -45.89 5.17
N ALA A 201 -40.91 -46.30 5.85
CA ALA A 201 -40.84 -47.41 6.80
C ALA A 201 -40.30 -48.65 6.07
N PRO A 202 -39.40 -49.44 6.70
CA PRO A 202 -38.99 -50.71 6.11
C PRO A 202 -40.24 -51.57 5.93
N THR A 203 -40.54 -51.94 4.68
CA THR A 203 -41.52 -52.97 4.37
C THR A 203 -40.99 -54.27 4.95
N ASP A 204 -41.63 -54.77 6.01
CA ASP A 204 -41.45 -56.14 6.49
C ASP A 204 -41.84 -57.08 5.35
N THR A 205 -40.84 -57.58 4.62
CA THR A 205 -40.99 -58.75 3.76
C THR A 205 -41.01 -59.96 4.67
N THR A 206 -42.22 -60.43 5.00
CA THR A 206 -42.44 -61.75 5.57
C THR A 206 -42.79 -62.69 4.41
N GLU A 207 -41.83 -63.51 4.00
CA GLU A 207 -42.06 -64.82 3.34
C GLU A 207 -41.07 -65.84 3.91
#